data_AF-A0A7C5WRF6-F1
#
_entry.id   AF-A0A7C5WRF6-F1
#
_cell.length_a   1.000
_cell.length_b   1.000
_cell.length_c   1.000
_cell.angle_alpha   90.00
_cell.angle_beta   90.00
_cell.angle_gamma   90.00
#
_symmetry.space_group_name_H-M   'P 1'
#
loop_
_entity.id
_entity.type
_entity.pdbx_description
1 polymer ?
#
loop_
_entity_poly.entity_id
_entity_poly.type
_entity_poly.pdbx_seq_one_letter_code
_entity_poly.pdbx_strand_id
1 'polypeptide(L)' 'DLLKQLAKFFKIKLATGGTFREENGRIELQGDQRLRVRQILIEQLGLNPENVIVM' A
#
# COMPACT_ATOMS: atom_id res chain seq x y z
N ASP A 1 11.35 3.00 10.03
CA ASP A 1 10.82 1.78 9.40
C ASP A 1 9.83 2.14 8.31
N LEU A 2 10.25 2.06 7.04
CA LEU A 2 9.50 2.56 5.88
C LEU A 2 8.14 1.86 5.73
N LEU A 3 8.11 0.53 5.91
CA LEU A 3 6.91 -0.29 5.73
C LEU A 3 5.85 0.03 6.78
N LYS A 4 6.27 0.23 8.03
CA LYS A 4 5.36 0.62 9.13
C LYS A 4 4.70 1.98 8.85
N GLN A 5 5.45 2.93 8.30
CA GLN A 5 4.94 4.25 7.93
C GLN A 5 3.96 4.15 6.76
N LEU A 6 4.30 3.39 5.72
CA LEU A 6 3.42 3.14 4.58
C LEU A 6 2.13 2.42 4.99
N ALA A 7 2.20 1.41 5.86
CA ALA A 7 1.02 0.72 6.36
C ALA A 7 0.09 1.66 7.15
N LYS A 8 0.64 2.54 7.99
CA LYS A 8 -0.15 3.58 8.69
C LYS A 8 -0.80 4.55 7.71
N PHE A 9 -0.05 4.99 6.70
CA PHE A 9 -0.54 5.87 5.65
C PHE A 9 -1.71 5.25 4.88
N PHE A 10 -1.58 4.01 4.42
CA PHE A 10 -2.65 3.31 3.69
C PHE A 10 -3.90 3.10 4.54
N LYS A 11 -3.77 2.74 5.82
CA LYS A 11 -4.93 2.58 6.72
C LYS A 11 -5.77 3.86 6.83
N ILE A 12 -5.11 5.00 7.00
CA ILE A 12 -5.77 6.31 7.10
C ILE A 12 -6.38 6.68 5.74
N LYS A 13 -5.62 6.54 4.65
CA LYS A 13 -6.05 6.98 3.31
C LYS A 13 -7.20 6.14 2.74
N LEU A 14 -7.23 4.84 3.02
CA LEU A 14 -8.20 3.89 2.49
C LEU A 14 -9.34 3.59 3.48
N ALA A 15 -9.29 4.17 4.69
CA ALA A 15 -10.23 3.91 5.78
C ALA A 15 -10.41 2.40 6.06
N THR A 16 -9.29 1.68 6.12
CA THR A 16 -9.27 0.22 6.25
C THR A 16 -8.31 -0.25 7.35
N GLY A 17 -8.56 -1.45 7.86
CA GLY A 17 -7.61 -2.17 8.71
C GLY A 17 -6.45 -2.73 7.90
N GLY A 18 -5.34 -3.04 8.57
CA GLY A 18 -4.19 -3.64 7.92
C GLY A 18 -3.01 -3.86 8.86
N THR A 19 -2.09 -4.73 8.43
CA THR A 19 -0.85 -5.06 9.15
C THR A 19 0.35 -4.95 8.21
N PHE A 20 1.54 -4.90 8.78
CA PHE A 20 2.79 -5.00 8.04
C PHE A 20 3.61 -6.15 8.64
N ARG A 21 4.31 -6.90 7.79
CA ARG A 21 5.16 -8.03 8.16
C ARG A 21 6.59 -7.68 7.84
N GLU A 22 7.40 -7.45 8.87
CA GLU A 22 8.79 -7.04 8.72
C GLU A 22 9.63 -8.15 8.08
N GLU A 23 9.31 -9.42 8.37
CA GLU A 23 10.10 -10.57 7.90
C GLU A 23 10.13 -10.74 6.37
N ASN A 24 9.10 -10.26 5.67
CA ASN A 24 8.95 -10.45 4.22
C ASN A 24 8.65 -9.15 3.46
N GLY A 25 8.70 -8.02 4.17
CA GLY A 25 8.50 -6.71 3.59
C GLY A 25 7.09 -6.43 3.06
N ARG A 26 6.05 -7.07 3.61
CA ARG A 26 4.67 -6.98 3.09
C ARG A 26 3.76 -6.09 3.91
N ILE A 27 2.81 -5.46 3.22
CA ILE A 27 1.68 -4.75 3.83
C ILE A 27 0.40 -5.46 3.39
N GLU A 28 -0.44 -5.83 4.36
CA GLU A 28 -1.72 -6.48 4.14
C GLU A 28 -2.83 -5.49 4.53
N LEU A 29 -3.81 -5.27 3.63
CA LEU A 29 -4.93 -4.34 3.83
C LEU A 29 -6.25 -5.10 3.71
N GLN A 30 -7.26 -4.71 4.48
CA GLN A 30 -8.59 -5.33 4.42
C GLN A 30 -9.40 -4.83 3.22
N GLY A 31 -10.14 -5.76 2.59
CA GLY A 31 -10.96 -5.51 1.40
C GLY A 31 -10.16 -5.42 0.09
N ASP A 32 -10.86 -5.34 -1.04
CA ASP A 32 -10.20 -5.13 -2.33
C ASP A 32 -9.85 -3.65 -2.52
N GLN A 33 -8.59 -3.33 -2.26
CA GLN A 33 -8.04 -1.98 -2.41
C GLN A 33 -7.04 -1.88 -3.57
N ARG A 34 -6.90 -2.92 -4.42
CA ARG A 34 -5.79 -3.05 -5.39
C ARG A 34 -5.66 -1.84 -6.30
N LEU A 35 -6.76 -1.41 -6.91
CA LEU A 35 -6.78 -0.25 -7.81
C LEU A 35 -6.49 1.07 -7.09
N ARG A 36 -7.02 1.25 -5.87
CA ARG A 36 -6.81 2.46 -5.07
C ARG A 36 -5.36 2.56 -4.59
N VAL A 37 -4.78 1.44 -4.16
CA VAL A 37 -3.36 1.36 -3.77
C VAL A 37 -2.47 1.65 -4.97
N ARG A 38 -2.74 1.06 -6.14
CA ARG A 38 -2.01 1.36 -7.38
C ARG A 38 -2.04 2.85 -7.70
N GLN A 39 -3.22 3.47 -7.64
CA GLN A 39 -3.37 4.89 -7.89
C GLN A 39 -2.54 5.74 -6.93
N ILE A 40 -2.59 5.43 -5.63
CA ILE A 40 -1.83 6.14 -4.60
C ILE A 40 -0.32 5.99 -4.81
N LEU A 41 0.16 4.78 -5.14
CA LEU A 41 1.58 4.53 -5.39
C LEU A 41 2.10 5.37 -6.56
N ILE A 42 1.32 5.48 -7.63
CA ILE A 42 1.70 6.24 -8.83
C ILE A 42 1.59 7.75 -8.57
N GLU A 43 0.41 8.21 -8.17
CA GLU A 43 0.09 9.65 -8.16
C GLU A 43 0.63 10.40 -6.96
N GLN A 44 0.69 9.75 -5.79
CA GLN A 44 1.07 10.41 -4.54
C GLN A 44 2.48 10.04 -4.09
N LEU A 45 2.93 8.82 -4.40
CA LEU A 45 4.25 8.33 -4.01
C LEU A 45 5.25 8.32 -5.18
N GLY A 46 4.81 8.63 -6.41
CA GLY A 46 5.69 8.84 -7.56
C GLY A 46 6.35 7.57 -8.11
N LEU A 47 5.78 6.38 -7.84
CA LEU A 47 6.31 5.15 -8.38
C LEU A 47 6.03 5.04 -9.89
N ASN A 48 6.99 4.49 -10.64
CA ASN A 48 6.79 4.16 -12.05
C ASN A 48 5.60 3.17 -12.17
N PRO A 49 4.55 3.50 -12.95
CA PRO A 49 3.40 2.63 -13.18
C PRO A 49 3.74 1.22 -13.64
N GLU A 50 4.84 1.03 -14.37
CA GLU A 50 5.28 -0.27 -14.88
C GLU A 50 5.76 -1.20 -13.75
N ASN A 51 6.23 -0.63 -12.64
CA ASN A 51 6.64 -1.38 -11.45
C ASN A 51 5.46 -1.75 -10.55
N VAL A 52 4.24 -1.26 -10.84
CA VAL A 52 3.05 -1.50 -10.02
C VAL A 52 2.12 -2.50 -10.71
N ILE A 53 2.31 -3.77 -10.35
CA ILE A 53 1.55 -4.90 -10.89
C ILE A 53 0.33 -5.16 -10.01
N VAL A 54 -0.84 -5.28 -10.63
CA VAL A 54 -2.09 -5.68 -9.96
C VAL A 54 -2.50 -7.04 -10.50
N MET A 55 -2.66 -8.01 -9.60
CA MET A 55 -3.09 -9.39 -9.85
C MET A 55 -4.33 -9.72 -9.02
#